data_AF-A0A352WWC3-F1
#
_entry.id   AF-A0A352WWC3-F1
#
_cell.length_a   1.000
_cell.length_b   1.000
_cell.length_c   1.000
_cell.angle_alpha   90.00
_cell.angle_beta   90.00
_cell.angle_gamma   90.00
#
_symmetry.space_group_name_H-M   'P 1'
#
loop_
_entity.id
_entity.type
_entity.pdbx_description
1 polymer ?
#
loop_
_entity_poly.entity_id
_entity_poly.type
_entity_poly.pdbx_seq_one_letter_code
_entity_poly.pdbx_strand_id
1 'polypeptide(L)'
;MGFNHAEFARERDRVLLSLDQEKIVSFCRKYGIYYPHTEMAFWESVHKARIALKDFPQPEREASKKWLQKHGFAENADKKIEVDKRLS
;
A
#
# COMPACT_ATOMS: atom_id res chain seq x y z
N MET A 1 4.25 18.15 -22.24
CA MET A 1 4.85 16.84 -21.87
C MET A 1 3.76 16.00 -21.25
N GLY A 2 3.45 14.84 -21.83
CA GLY A 2 2.44 13.93 -21.28
C GLY A 2 3.00 13.13 -20.11
N PHE A 3 2.11 12.68 -19.22
CA PHE A 3 2.47 11.78 -18.12
C PHE A 3 2.91 10.41 -18.67
N ASN A 4 4.10 9.94 -18.29
CA ASN A 4 4.60 8.63 -18.70
C ASN A 4 4.17 7.54 -17.71
N HIS A 5 3.09 6.83 -18.06
CA HIS A 5 2.54 5.75 -17.24
C HIS A 5 3.53 4.59 -17.01
N ALA A 6 4.38 4.28 -17.99
CA ALA A 6 5.31 3.17 -17.90
C ALA A 6 6.46 3.49 -16.93
N GLU A 7 6.99 4.72 -16.99
CA GLU A 7 8.01 5.18 -16.04
C GLU A 7 7.46 5.25 -14.62
N PHE A 8 6.24 5.78 -14.46
CA PHE A 8 5.55 5.81 -13.17
C PHE A 8 5.44 4.42 -12.54
N ALA A 9 4.95 3.43 -13.31
CA ALA A 9 4.77 2.06 -12.81
C ALA A 9 6.10 1.42 -12.39
N ARG A 10 7.15 1.56 -13.21
CA ARG A 10 8.49 1.04 -12.89
C ARG A 10 9.08 1.68 -11.63
N GLU A 11 8.92 2.99 -11.48
CA GLU A 11 9.44 3.70 -10.31
C GLU A 11 8.67 3.32 -9.05
N ARG A 12 7.33 3.27 -9.13
CA ARG A 12 6.45 2.79 -8.05
C ARG A 12 6.90 1.41 -7.55
N ASP A 13 7.08 0.46 -8.46
CA ASP A 13 7.41 -0.91 -8.07
C ASP A 13 8.79 -0.98 -7.40
N ARG A 14 9.77 -0.23 -7.93
CA ARG A 14 11.10 -0.12 -7.34
C ARG A 14 11.06 0.47 -5.93
N VAL A 15 10.33 1.56 -5.70
CA VAL A 15 10.29 2.20 -4.38
C VAL A 15 9.50 1.35 -3.37
N LEU A 16 8.40 0.72 -3.77
CA LEU A 16 7.62 -0.16 -2.90
C LEU A 16 8.38 -1.44 -2.53
N LEU A 17 9.24 -1.95 -3.42
CA LEU A 17 10.14 -3.07 -3.11
C LEU A 17 11.21 -2.70 -2.09
N SER A 18 11.66 -1.45 -2.09
CA SER A 18 12.73 -1.03 -1.18
C SER A 18 12.31 -0.95 0.29
N LEU A 19 11.00 -0.84 0.57
CA LEU A 19 10.47 -0.58 1.92
C LEU A 19 11.19 0.58 2.65
N ASP A 20 11.65 1.57 1.88
CA ASP A 20 12.38 2.73 2.36
C ASP A 20 11.43 3.93 2.40
N GLN A 21 11.11 4.39 3.60
CA GLN A 21 10.15 5.47 3.81
C GLN A 21 10.53 6.76 3.07
N GLU A 22 11.81 7.13 3.05
CA GLU A 22 12.27 8.36 2.41
C GLU A 22 12.13 8.28 0.89
N LYS A 23 12.45 7.11 0.29
CA LYS A 23 12.25 6.88 -1.15
C LYS A 23 10.77 6.90 -1.52
N ILE A 24 9.91 6.29 -0.72
CA ILE A 24 8.45 6.27 -0.95
C ILE A 24 7.86 7.68 -0.83
N VAL A 25 8.24 8.45 0.20
CA VAL A 25 7.80 9.84 0.39
C VAL A 25 8.27 10.73 -0.77
N SER A 26 9.51 10.55 -1.23
CA SER A 26 10.06 11.29 -2.37
C SER A 26 9.28 10.98 -3.66
N PHE A 27 8.94 9.72 -3.90
CA PHE A 27 8.08 9.30 -4.99
C PHE A 27 6.68 9.93 -4.90
N CYS A 28 6.06 9.88 -3.72
CA CYS A 28 4.74 10.50 -3.51
C CYS A 28 4.77 12.00 -3.80
N ARG A 29 5.79 12.73 -3.33
CA ARG A 29 5.97 14.16 -3.62
C ARG A 29 6.16 14.45 -5.11
N LYS A 30 7.01 13.66 -5.79
CA LYS A 30 7.29 13.79 -7.23
C LYS A 30 6.02 13.69 -8.07
N TYR A 31 5.11 12.79 -7.69
CA TYR A 31 3.88 12.51 -8.44
C TYR A 31 2.62 13.14 -7.83
N GLY A 32 2.76 13.97 -6.79
CA GLY A 32 1.62 14.61 -6.12
C GLY A 32 0.64 13.63 -5.44
N ILE A 33 1.12 12.45 -5.04
CA ILE A 33 0.34 11.42 -4.38
C ILE A 33 0.26 11.74 -2.88
N TYR A 34 -0.96 11.76 -2.35
CA TYR A 34 -1.17 11.87 -0.91
C TYR A 34 -0.59 10.66 -0.17
N TYR A 35 0.07 10.92 0.96
CA TYR A 35 0.51 9.90 1.90
C TYR A 35 0.10 10.28 3.34
N PRO A 36 -0.29 9.31 4.19
CA PRO A 36 -0.63 9.59 5.58
C PRO A 36 0.57 10.12 6.39
N HIS A 37 0.30 11.00 7.36
CA HIS A 37 1.33 11.56 8.25
C HIS A 37 1.68 10.66 9.44
N THR A 38 0.81 9.72 9.82
CA THR A 38 1.10 8.78 10.90
C THR A 38 1.83 7.56 10.36
N GLU A 39 2.86 7.11 11.08
CA GLU A 39 3.70 5.99 10.68
C GLU A 39 2.88 4.72 10.42
N MET A 40 1.94 4.40 11.32
CA MET A 40 1.08 3.22 11.17
C MET A 40 0.21 3.27 9.91
N ALA A 41 -0.46 4.40 9.65
CA ALA A 41 -1.30 4.54 8.45
C ALA A 41 -0.47 4.59 7.16
N PHE A 42 0.74 5.16 7.24
CA PHE A 42 1.70 5.15 6.14
C PHE A 42 2.07 3.73 5.74
N TRP A 43 2.54 2.91 6.70
CA TRP A 43 2.93 1.53 6.43
C TRP A 43 1.76 0.65 6.04
N GLU A 44 0.58 0.84 6.66
CA GLU A 44 -0.65 0.19 6.24
C GLU A 44 -0.93 0.46 4.74
N SER A 45 -0.84 1.72 4.31
CA SER A 45 -1.07 2.13 2.92
C SER A 45 -0.02 1.51 1.97
N VAL A 46 1.25 1.49 2.37
CA VAL A 46 2.33 0.87 1.59
C VAL A 46 2.11 -0.64 1.42
N HIS A 47 1.79 -1.35 2.51
CA HIS A 47 1.55 -2.79 2.46
C HIS A 47 0.27 -3.13 1.68
N LYS A 48 -0.79 -2.32 1.80
CA LYS A 48 -2.00 -2.44 0.97
C LYS A 48 -1.69 -2.21 -0.51
N ALA A 49 -0.85 -1.24 -0.84
CA ALA A 49 -0.42 -1.01 -2.22
C ALA A 49 0.34 -2.23 -2.78
N ARG A 50 1.31 -2.78 -2.03
CA ARG A 50 2.07 -3.97 -2.43
C ARG A 50 1.18 -5.18 -2.74
N ILE A 51 0.14 -5.44 -1.94
CA ILE A 51 -0.77 -6.59 -2.19
C ILE A 51 -1.72 -6.38 -3.37
N ALA A 52 -2.09 -5.12 -3.65
CA ALA A 52 -3.04 -4.74 -4.70
C ALA A 52 -2.44 -4.78 -6.11
N LEU A 53 -1.12 -4.64 -6.22
CA LEU A 53 -0.40 -4.70 -7.49
C LEU A 53 -0.31 -6.15 -7.98
N LYS A 54 -0.92 -6.43 -9.15
CA LYS A 54 -0.99 -7.77 -9.75
C LYS A 54 0.38 -8.35 -10.08
N ASP A 55 1.25 -7.54 -10.66
CA ASP A 55 2.58 -7.94 -11.11
C ASP A 55 3.66 -7.81 -10.01
N PHE A 56 3.26 -7.51 -8.78
CA PHE A 56 4.21 -7.41 -7.66
C PHE A 56 4.68 -8.81 -7.23
N PRO A 57 5.98 -8.98 -6.88
CA PRO A 57 6.51 -10.30 -6.53
C PRO A 57 5.71 -11.00 -5.42
N GLN A 58 5.31 -12.25 -5.66
CA GLN A 58 4.53 -13.05 -4.72
C GLN A 58 5.11 -13.10 -3.29
N PRO A 59 6.40 -13.35 -3.05
CA PRO A 59 6.94 -13.39 -1.69
C PRO A 59 6.80 -12.03 -0.95
N GLU A 60 6.90 -10.92 -1.68
CA GLU A 60 6.77 -9.57 -1.13
C GLU A 60 5.31 -9.22 -0.79
N ARG A 61 4.38 -9.75 -1.60
CA ARG A 61 2.94 -9.67 -1.32
C ARG A 61 2.61 -10.46 -0.05
N GLU A 62 3.11 -11.69 0.08
CA GLU A 62 2.91 -12.52 1.26
C GLU A 62 3.53 -11.91 2.52
N ALA A 63 4.72 -11.33 2.43
CA ALA A 63 5.33 -10.57 3.53
C ALA A 63 4.45 -9.39 3.97
N SER A 64 3.86 -8.66 3.01
CA SER A 64 2.95 -7.56 3.29
C SER A 64 1.65 -8.01 3.94
N LYS A 65 1.08 -9.13 3.48
CA LYS A 65 -0.11 -9.73 4.09
C LYS A 65 0.15 -10.09 5.57
N LYS A 66 1.27 -10.76 5.85
CA LYS A 66 1.68 -11.10 7.22
C LYS A 66 1.88 -9.86 8.08
N TRP A 67 2.48 -8.80 7.53
CA TRP A 67 2.64 -7.53 8.25
C TRP A 67 1.29 -6.92 8.60
N LEU A 68 0.35 -6.85 7.65
CA LEU A 68 -0.99 -6.29 7.87
C LEU A 68 -1.73 -7.07 8.96
N GLN A 69 -1.74 -8.41 8.86
CA GLN A 69 -2.38 -9.29 9.85
C GLN A 69 -1.77 -9.10 11.25
N LYS A 70 -0.44 -9.02 11.35
CA LYS A 70 0.27 -8.80 12.63
C LYS A 70 -0.12 -7.48 13.31
N HIS A 71 -0.44 -6.45 12.53
CA HIS A 71 -0.81 -5.12 13.04
C HIS A 71 -2.33 -4.92 13.13
N GLY A 72 -3.12 -5.98 12.97
CA GLY A 72 -4.58 -5.92 13.11
C GLY A 72 -5.33 -5.37 11.90
N PHE A 73 -4.66 -5.23 10.74
CA PHE A 73 -5.30 -4.78 9.51
C PHE A 73 -5.84 -5.96 8.71
N ALA A 74 -7.10 -5.86 8.29
CA ALA A 74 -7.71 -6.85 7.42
C ALA A 74 -7.14 -6.76 5.99
N GLU A 75 -7.00 -7.91 5.35
CA GLU A 75 -6.48 -8.07 3.99
C GLU A 75 -7.44 -7.55 2.89
N ASN A 76 -8.61 -7.03 3.26
CA ASN A 76 -9.71 -6.77 2.32
C ASN A 76 -9.80 -5.29 1.96
N ALA A 77 -9.56 -4.99 0.68
CA ALA A 77 -10.02 -3.76 0.03
C ALA A 77 -11.54 -3.79 -0.29
N ASP A 78 -12.26 -4.85 0.06
CA ASP A 78 -13.72 -4.91 -0.05
C ASP A 78 -14.28 -5.83 1.05
N LYS A 79 -14.75 -5.23 2.14
CA LYS A 79 -15.94 -5.71 2.83
C LYS A 79 -16.80 -4.48 3.08
N LYS A 80 -17.84 -4.34 2.26
CA LYS A 80 -19.03 -3.58 2.65
C LYS A 80 -19.37 -3.93 4.09
N ILE A 81 -19.59 -2.87 4.86
CA ILE A 81 -20.11 -2.85 6.21
C ILE A 81 -21.19 -3.93 6.37
N GLU A 82 -20.88 -5.02 7.07
CA GLU A 82 -21.93 -5.80 7.73
C GLU A 82 -22.14 -5.11 9.07
N VAL A 83 -23.18 -4.29 9.11
CA VAL A 83 -23.61 -3.56 10.28
C VAL A 83 -23.93 -4.58 11.37
N ASP A 84 -23.32 -4.34 12.53
CA ASP A 84 -23.62 -4.94 13.81
C ASP A 84 -25.12 -5.26 13.97
N LYS A 85 -25.45 -6.55 14.02
CA LYS A 85 -26.66 -7.04 14.67
C LYS A 85 -26.24 -7.83 15.90
N ARG A 86 -25.69 -7.15 16.90
CA ARG A 86 -25.54 -7.77 18.21
C ARG A 86 -25.60 -6.74 19.33
N LEU A 87 -26.82 -6.31 19.64
CA LEU A 87 -27.26 -6.10 21.02
C LEU A 87 -28.80 -6.09 21.08
N SER A 88 -29.30 -7.11 21.78
CA SER A 88 -30.54 -7.18 22.59
C SER A 88 -31.90 -6.97 21.93
#